data_AF-A0ABD6F1P6-F1
#
_entry.id   AF-A0ABD6F1P6-F1
#
_cell.length_a   1.000
_cell.length_b   1.000
_cell.length_c   1.000
_cell.angle_alpha   90.00
_cell.angle_beta   90.00
_cell.angle_gamma   90.00
#
_symmetry.space_group_name_H-M   'P 1'
#
loop_
_entity.id
_entity.type
_entity.pdbx_description
1 polymer ?
#
loop_
_entity_poly.entity_id
_entity_poly.type
_entity_poly.pdbx_seq_one_letter_code
_entity_poly.pdbx_strand_id
1 'polypeptide(L)'
;MLLLVLYFIISKVLNTKTIEISKFSLRNGGVALWFLVGKDIFPNSGGQIVPVYVPETSQFDCDSLRDYAAETVMLKLPGSLDVKDVFWLSVFSLTQGISISHLYLPYNDMHLPPDLDEVFAPYCIWNHDN
;
A
#
# COMPACT_ATOMS: atom_id res chain seq x y z
N MET A 1 15.70 -20.04 9.18
CA MET A 1 16.02 -19.08 8.10
C MET A 1 14.75 -18.29 7.77
N LEU A 2 14.33 -17.39 8.66
CA LEU A 2 13.05 -16.67 8.52
C LEU A 2 13.04 -15.34 9.32
N LEU A 3 14.21 -14.68 9.40
CA LEU A 3 14.39 -13.45 10.19
C LEU A 3 15.05 -12.31 9.40
N LEU A 4 15.31 -12.47 8.10
CA LEU A 4 16.05 -11.48 7.29
C LEU A 4 15.19 -10.69 6.29
N VAL A 5 13.89 -10.97 6.17
CA VAL A 5 13.02 -10.24 5.20
C VAL A 5 12.45 -8.94 5.80
N LEU A 6 12.55 -8.75 7.12
CA LEU A 6 11.89 -7.66 7.84
C LEU A 6 12.68 -6.33 7.96
N TYR A 7 13.95 -6.27 7.53
CA TYR A 7 14.80 -5.11 7.85
C TYR A 7 15.10 -4.12 6.71
N PHE A 8 14.66 -4.35 5.47
CA PHE A 8 15.01 -3.47 4.36
C PHE A 8 13.93 -3.29 3.28
N ILE A 9 12.65 -3.26 3.66
CA ILE A 9 11.70 -2.51 2.83
C ILE A 9 11.94 -1.05 3.15
N ILE A 10 12.76 -0.39 2.32
CA ILE A 10 12.90 1.07 2.38
C ILE A 10 11.60 1.63 1.80
N SER A 11 10.60 1.81 2.66
CA SER A 11 9.43 2.60 2.34
C SER A 11 9.73 4.06 2.69
N LYS A 12 9.94 4.89 1.69
CA LYS A 12 10.08 6.33 1.90
C LYS A 12 8.69 6.95 1.81
N VAL A 13 8.23 7.57 2.89
CA VAL A 13 7.02 8.39 2.82
C VAL A 13 7.42 9.75 2.24
N LEU A 14 6.94 10.05 1.05
CA LEU A 14 7.31 11.25 0.30
C LEU A 14 6.56 12.47 0.82
N ASN A 15 5.27 12.30 1.09
CA ASN A 15 4.38 13.34 1.62
C ASN A 15 3.21 12.69 2.38
N THR A 16 2.27 13.50 2.84
CA THR A 16 1.08 13.03 3.58
C THR A 16 0.23 11.98 2.87
N LYS A 17 0.30 11.86 1.53
CA LYS A 17 -0.50 10.92 0.72
C LYS A 17 0.32 9.85 0.02
N THR A 18 1.63 10.05 -0.19
CA THR A 18 2.41 9.21 -1.11
C THR A 18 3.50 8.43 -0.38
N ILE A 19 3.48 7.12 -0.56
CA ILE A 19 4.48 6.17 -0.05
C ILE A 19 5.22 5.56 -1.24
N GLU A 20 6.54 5.64 -1.25
CA GLU A 20 7.38 4.92 -2.20
C GLU A 20 7.92 3.65 -1.54
N ILE A 21 7.82 2.51 -2.23
CA ILE A 21 8.42 1.23 -1.83
C ILE A 21 9.51 0.90 -2.85
N SER A 22 10.77 1.03 -2.45
CA SER A 22 11.90 0.71 -3.34
C SER A 22 12.22 -0.79 -3.31
N LYS A 23 12.68 -1.34 -4.45
CA LYS A 23 13.09 -2.75 -4.59
C LYS A 23 11.99 -3.76 -4.19
N PHE A 24 10.73 -3.38 -4.39
CA PHE A 24 9.59 -4.25 -4.15
C PHE A 24 9.67 -5.49 -5.03
N SER A 25 9.49 -6.66 -4.41
CA SER A 25 9.48 -7.94 -5.09
C SER A 25 8.32 -8.76 -4.56
N LEU A 26 7.55 -9.33 -5.47
CA LEU A 26 6.37 -10.12 -5.15
C LEU A 26 6.24 -11.24 -6.18
N ARG A 27 5.99 -12.45 -5.70
CA ARG A 27 5.45 -13.54 -6.51
C ARG A 27 4.09 -13.89 -5.96
N ASN A 28 3.03 -13.57 -6.70
CA ASN A 28 1.67 -13.73 -6.22
C ASN A 28 1.21 -15.21 -6.28
N GLY A 29 1.84 -16.04 -7.12
CA GLY A 29 1.51 -17.45 -7.25
C GLY A 29 0.07 -17.73 -7.66
N GLY A 30 -0.59 -16.79 -8.36
CA GLY A 30 -2.00 -16.86 -8.72
C GLY A 30 -2.97 -16.44 -7.61
N VAL A 31 -2.47 -15.97 -6.46
CA VAL A 31 -3.30 -15.38 -5.40
C VAL A 31 -3.58 -13.92 -5.72
N ALA A 32 -4.85 -13.51 -5.61
CA ALA A 32 -5.22 -12.11 -5.73
C ALA A 32 -4.79 -11.33 -4.47
N LEU A 33 -4.00 -10.27 -4.67
CA LEU A 33 -3.33 -9.49 -3.63
C LEU A 33 -3.47 -8.01 -3.92
N TRP A 34 -3.57 -7.18 -2.89
CA TRP A 34 -3.63 -5.72 -2.99
C TRP A 34 -2.76 -5.08 -1.92
N PHE A 35 -2.38 -3.83 -2.14
CA PHE A 35 -1.93 -2.98 -1.03
C PHE A 35 -3.15 -2.48 -0.26
N LEU A 36 -3.19 -2.75 1.04
CA LEU A 36 -4.21 -2.24 1.94
C LEU A 36 -3.58 -1.41 3.05
N VAL A 37 -4.28 -0.37 3.48
CA VAL A 37 -4.00 0.35 4.72
C VAL A 37 -5.17 0.30 5.67
N GLY A 38 -4.93 0.40 6.97
CA GLY A 38 -6.00 0.45 7.94
C GLY A 38 -5.64 1.14 9.24
N LYS A 39 -6.67 1.44 10.02
CA LYS A 39 -6.60 2.21 11.27
C LYS A 39 -6.62 1.33 12.52
N ASP A 40 -6.90 0.05 12.36
CA ASP A 40 -6.88 -0.91 13.45
C ASP A 40 -5.45 -1.27 13.84
N ILE A 41 -5.28 -1.89 15.00
CA ILE A 41 -3.97 -2.31 15.50
C ILE A 41 -3.34 -3.39 14.61
N PHE A 42 -4.16 -4.20 13.92
CA PHE A 42 -3.67 -5.31 13.08
C PHE A 42 -4.31 -5.28 11.68
N PRO A 43 -3.56 -5.70 10.63
CA PRO A 43 -4.10 -5.92 9.29
C PRO A 43 -5.33 -6.82 9.29
N ASN A 44 -6.37 -6.36 8.60
CA ASN A 44 -7.64 -7.08 8.50
C ASN A 44 -8.38 -6.67 7.21
N SER A 45 -9.46 -7.40 6.89
CA SER A 45 -10.25 -7.20 5.65
C SER A 45 -11.05 -5.89 5.60
N GLY A 46 -11.15 -5.15 6.71
CA GLY A 46 -11.75 -3.82 6.77
C GLY A 46 -10.82 -2.70 6.33
N GLY A 47 -9.59 -3.00 5.94
CA GLY A 47 -8.66 -2.02 5.37
C GLY A 47 -9.13 -1.45 4.02
N GLN A 48 -8.55 -0.32 3.64
CA GLN A 48 -8.81 0.35 2.36
C GLN A 48 -7.72 -0.01 1.36
N ILE A 49 -8.10 -0.38 0.14
CA ILE A 49 -7.17 -0.63 -0.95
C ILE A 49 -6.47 0.69 -1.33
N VAL A 50 -5.15 0.64 -1.43
CA VAL A 50 -4.32 1.76 -1.89
C VAL A 50 -3.88 1.47 -3.32
N PRO A 51 -4.25 2.31 -4.30
CA PRO A 51 -3.83 2.10 -5.67
C PRO A 51 -2.32 2.29 -5.84
N VAL A 52 -1.76 1.56 -6.80
CA VAL A 52 -0.44 1.87 -7.34
C VAL A 52 -0.56 3.11 -8.22
N TYR A 53 0.27 4.11 -7.95
CA TYR A 53 0.31 5.36 -8.71
C TYR A 53 1.46 5.31 -9.72
N VAL A 54 1.17 5.70 -10.96
CA VAL A 54 2.15 5.83 -12.05
C VAL A 54 2.30 7.33 -12.37
N PRO A 55 3.33 8.01 -11.83
CA PRO A 55 3.47 9.46 -11.98
C PRO A 55 3.58 9.91 -13.43
N GLU A 56 4.23 9.12 -14.29
CA GLU A 56 4.51 9.46 -15.69
C GLU A 56 3.22 9.63 -16.51
N THR A 57 2.17 8.90 -16.14
CA THR A 57 0.87 8.92 -16.82
C THR A 57 -0.24 9.49 -15.95
N SER A 58 0.05 9.81 -14.68
CA SER A 58 -0.95 10.20 -13.66
C SER A 58 -2.09 9.19 -13.52
N GLN A 59 -1.79 7.90 -13.68
CA GLN A 59 -2.77 6.81 -13.60
C GLN A 59 -2.68 6.08 -12.26
N PHE A 60 -3.80 5.47 -11.88
CA PHE A 60 -3.94 4.64 -10.69
C PHE A 60 -4.36 3.23 -11.09
N ASP A 61 -3.68 2.24 -10.52
CA ASP A 61 -4.02 0.82 -10.68
C ASP A 61 -4.62 0.29 -9.37
N CYS A 62 -5.88 -0.11 -9.44
CA CYS A 62 -6.65 -0.69 -8.34
C CYS A 62 -6.73 -2.23 -8.41
N ASP A 63 -6.18 -2.84 -9.47
CA ASP A 63 -6.31 -4.27 -9.70
C ASP A 63 -5.40 -5.07 -8.75
N SER A 64 -5.59 -6.40 -8.77
CA SER A 64 -4.71 -7.29 -8.03
C SER A 64 -3.27 -7.13 -8.50
N LEU A 65 -2.35 -7.08 -7.53
CA LEU A 65 -0.92 -7.00 -7.73
C LEU A 65 -0.43 -8.12 -8.64
N ARG A 66 0.26 -7.71 -9.71
CA ARG A 66 1.06 -8.58 -10.55
C ARG A 66 2.32 -9.07 -9.81
N ASP A 67 3.08 -9.93 -10.45
CA ASP A 67 4.45 -10.20 -10.02
C ASP A 67 5.32 -8.94 -10.19
N TYR A 68 6.19 -8.70 -9.19
CA TYR A 68 7.17 -7.60 -9.19
C TYR A 68 8.58 -8.15 -8.99
N ALA A 69 9.56 -7.57 -9.70
CA ALA A 69 10.95 -8.00 -9.63
C ALA A 69 11.90 -6.81 -9.33
N ALA A 70 12.12 -6.53 -8.05
CA ALA A 70 12.98 -5.45 -7.55
C ALA A 70 12.62 -4.06 -8.11
N GLU A 71 11.33 -3.78 -8.25
CA GLU A 71 10.80 -2.54 -8.84
C GLU A 71 10.53 -1.48 -7.76
N THR A 72 10.48 -0.22 -8.16
CA THR A 72 9.96 0.85 -7.29
C THR A 72 8.47 1.01 -7.53
N VAL A 73 7.68 0.95 -6.47
CA VAL A 73 6.23 1.12 -6.53
C VAL A 73 5.86 2.37 -5.74
N MET A 74 5.08 3.26 -6.33
CA MET A 74 4.49 4.39 -5.62
C MET A 74 3.05 4.08 -5.27
N LEU A 75 2.67 4.36 -4.04
CA LEU A 75 1.32 4.21 -3.54
C LEU A 75 0.80 5.58 -3.16
N LYS A 76 -0.44 5.89 -3.55
CA LYS A 76 -1.09 7.13 -3.16
C LYS A 76 -2.38 6.83 -2.40
N LEU A 77 -2.44 7.30 -1.16
CA LEU A 77 -3.54 7.02 -0.25
C LEU A 77 -4.86 7.60 -0.81
N PRO A 78 -5.95 6.81 -0.79
CA PRO A 78 -7.19 7.19 -1.42
C PRO A 78 -7.96 8.24 -0.62
N GLY A 79 -8.65 9.12 -1.35
CA GLY A 79 -9.58 10.10 -0.78
C GLY A 79 -8.97 10.98 0.32
N SER A 80 -9.59 11.01 1.49
CA SER A 80 -9.15 11.88 2.59
C SER A 80 -8.10 11.27 3.52
N LEU A 81 -7.69 10.01 3.32
CA LEU A 81 -6.70 9.36 4.19
C LEU A 81 -5.31 9.97 4.04
N ASP A 82 -4.68 10.35 5.16
CA ASP A 82 -3.26 10.61 5.24
C ASP A 82 -2.49 9.41 5.77
N VAL A 83 -1.18 9.38 5.54
CA VAL A 83 -0.27 8.35 6.12
C VAL A 83 -0.34 8.37 7.65
N LYS A 84 -0.65 9.52 8.23
CA LYS A 84 -0.89 9.67 9.66
C LYS A 84 -2.21 9.03 10.09
N ASP A 85 -3.19 8.85 9.23
CA ASP A 85 -4.48 8.29 9.67
C ASP A 85 -4.47 6.76 9.76
N VAL A 86 -3.37 6.10 9.39
CA VAL A 86 -3.27 4.65 9.25
C VAL A 86 -2.13 4.08 10.08
N PHE A 87 -2.31 2.88 10.62
CA PHE A 87 -1.32 2.21 11.46
C PHE A 87 -0.51 1.16 10.72
N TRP A 88 -1.05 0.60 9.64
CA TRP A 88 -0.39 -0.45 8.89
C TRP A 88 -0.60 -0.29 7.39
N LEU A 89 0.38 -0.79 6.65
CA LEU A 89 0.32 -1.04 5.21
C LEU A 89 0.62 -2.53 5.00
N SER A 90 -0.22 -3.21 4.23
CA SER A 90 -0.12 -4.65 4.01
C SER A 90 -0.24 -4.99 2.53
N VAL A 91 0.54 -5.97 2.08
CA VAL A 91 0.16 -6.82 0.94
C VAL A 91 -0.84 -7.83 1.49
N PHE A 92 -2.08 -7.76 1.03
CA PHE A 92 -3.22 -8.46 1.65
C PHE A 92 -4.03 -9.19 0.58
N SER A 93 -4.47 -10.41 0.91
CA SER A 93 -5.42 -11.16 0.10
C SER A 93 -6.82 -10.95 0.66
N LEU A 94 -7.65 -10.15 -0.02
CA LEU A 94 -9.05 -9.92 0.37
C LEU A 94 -9.89 -11.20 0.24
N THR A 95 -9.58 -12.04 -0.75
CA THR A 95 -10.27 -13.32 -0.96
C THR A 95 -10.03 -14.34 0.16
N GLN A 96 -8.82 -14.33 0.74
CA GLN A 96 -8.46 -15.24 1.83
C GLN A 96 -8.57 -14.60 3.22
N GLY A 97 -8.72 -13.28 3.31
CA GLY A 97 -8.77 -12.54 4.56
C GLY A 97 -7.45 -12.50 5.32
N ILE A 98 -6.31 -12.61 4.63
CA ILE A 98 -4.97 -12.71 5.26
C ILE A 98 -4.00 -11.63 4.78
N SER A 99 -3.16 -11.17 5.69
CA SER A 99 -1.96 -10.37 5.39
C SER A 99 -0.81 -11.29 5.02
N ILE A 100 -0.24 -11.11 3.83
CA ILE A 100 0.94 -11.86 3.37
C ILE A 100 2.23 -11.22 3.91
N SER A 101 2.22 -9.90 4.00
CA SER A 101 3.31 -9.11 4.59
C SER A 101 2.74 -7.75 4.96
N HIS A 102 3.15 -7.20 6.10
CA HIS A 102 2.76 -5.88 6.54
C HIS A 102 3.89 -5.16 7.24
N LEU A 103 3.79 -3.84 7.26
CA LEU A 103 4.62 -2.95 8.05
C LEU A 103 3.72 -2.00 8.83
N TYR A 104 4.19 -1.61 10.01
CA TYR A 104 3.56 -0.57 10.81
C TYR A 104 4.10 0.79 10.42
N LEU A 105 3.21 1.76 10.26
CA LEU A 105 3.54 3.13 9.89
C LEU A 105 3.74 3.97 11.17
N PRO A 106 4.81 4.76 11.26
CA PRO A 106 5.06 5.55 12.47
C PRO A 106 4.08 6.74 12.54
N TYR A 107 3.10 6.64 13.44
CA TYR A 107 2.02 7.62 13.60
C TYR A 107 2.46 8.96 14.23
N ASN A 108 3.36 8.93 15.22
CA ASN A 108 3.51 10.04 16.17
C ASN A 108 4.57 11.10 15.80
N ASP A 109 5.58 10.78 14.99
CA ASP A 109 6.77 11.65 14.82
C ASP A 109 7.04 12.09 13.36
N MET A 110 6.07 11.89 12.45
CA MET A 110 6.26 12.20 11.04
C MET A 110 5.88 13.63 10.68
N HIS A 111 6.88 14.50 10.55
CA HIS A 111 6.73 15.84 9.96
C HIS A 111 6.84 15.73 8.44
N LEU A 112 5.72 15.39 7.78
CA LEU A 112 5.66 15.26 6.33
C LEU A 112 5.20 16.56 5.68
N PRO A 113 5.73 16.90 4.49
CA PRO A 113 5.15 17.95 3.69
C PRO A 113 3.73 17.55 3.25
N PRO A 114 2.85 18.54 3.02
CA PRO A 114 1.55 18.29 2.39
C PRO A 114 1.75 17.67 1.01
N ASP A 115 0.76 16.90 0.56
CA ASP A 115 0.70 16.52 -0.85
C ASP A 115 0.35 17.76 -1.69
N LEU A 116 1.24 18.10 -2.63
CA LEU A 116 1.11 19.27 -3.49
C LEU A 116 0.59 18.90 -4.87
N ASP A 117 0.48 17.61 -5.17
CA ASP A 117 -0.04 17.13 -6.44
C ASP A 117 -1.57 17.26 -6.44
N GLU A 118 -2.13 17.93 -7.45
CA GLU A 118 -3.59 18.03 -7.64
C GLU A 118 -4.24 16.73 -8.17
N VAL A 119 -3.48 15.62 -8.14
CA VAL A 119 -3.94 14.30 -8.60
C VAL A 119 -4.48 13.51 -7.41
N PHE A 120 -5.80 13.34 -7.36
CA PHE A 120 -6.48 12.62 -6.28
C PHE A 120 -6.59 11.12 -6.57
N ALA A 121 -6.12 10.30 -5.64
CA ALA A 121 -6.25 8.85 -5.75
C ALA A 121 -7.72 8.43 -5.54
N PRO A 122 -8.26 7.54 -6.40
CA PRO A 122 -9.63 7.04 -6.29
C PRO A 122 -9.78 6.10 -5.09
N TYR A 123 -11.02 5.95 -4.61
CA TYR A 123 -11.36 4.83 -3.72
C TYR A 123 -11.47 3.56 -4.55
N CYS A 124 -10.51 2.64 -4.39
CA CYS A 124 -10.58 1.32 -5.00
C CYS A 124 -11.53 0.42 -4.20
N ILE A 125 -12.47 -0.23 -4.89
CA ILE A 125 -13.44 -1.17 -4.30
C ILE A 125 -13.19 -2.54 -4.90
N TRP A 126 -12.96 -3.53 -4.05
CA TRP A 126 -13.00 -4.92 -4.48
C TRP A 126 -14.45 -5.41 -4.43
N ASN A 127 -15.02 -5.70 -5.61
CA ASN A 127 -16.31 -6.34 -5.71
C ASN A 127 -16.11 -7.85 -5.61
N HIS A 128 -16.75 -8.47 -4.62
CA HIS A 128 -16.71 -9.92 -4.44
C HIS A 128 -17.51 -10.67 -5.53
N ASP A 129 -18.28 -9.96 -6.36
CA ASP A 129 -19.19 -10.54 -7.34
C ASP A 129 -18.46 -11.00 -8.61
N ASN A 130 -17.94 -12.23 -8.55
CA ASN A 130 -17.97 -13.26 -9.60
C ASN A 130 -17.55 -14.62 -9.04
#